data_AF-A0A2S2DCM2-F1
#
_entry.id   AF-A0A2S2DCM2-F1
#
_cell.length_a   1.000
_cell.length_b   1.000
_cell.length_c   1.000
_cell.angle_alpha   90.00
_cell.angle_beta   90.00
_cell.angle_gamma   90.00
#
_symmetry.space_group_name_H-M   'P 1'
#
loop_
_entity.id
_entity.type
_entity.pdbx_description
1 polymer ?
#
loop_
_entity_poly.entity_id
_entity_poly.type
_entity_poly.pdbx_seq_one_letter_code
_entity_poly.pdbx_strand_id
1 'polypeptide(L)'
;MAEFVAGQIIERQQNIRQAQEHGLPAALQKMIDQVNAEATNYKGRDSDAKQLAAYLDGGNHGMAEFVAGQMIERQQKFRQAQEHGLPAELQKMIDQVNAEAINYKGRDSDAKQLAGYLDGGNHGMAEFVAGQMLERQQKFRQAQEHGLPAALQKMIDQVNAEATNYKGRDSDAKQLAGYLDGGNHGMAEFVAGQMLERQQKFRQAQEHGLPAELQKMIDQVNAEAINYKGRDSDAKQLAGYLDGGNHGMAEFVASQMIERQQNIRSQLESND
;
A
#
# COMPACT_ATOMS: atom_id res chain seq x y z
N MET A 1 -7.75 -25.38 -25.25
CA MET A 1 -8.33 -24.04 -24.99
C MET A 1 -9.45 -23.71 -25.97
N ALA A 2 -9.28 -23.86 -27.29
CA ALA A 2 -10.32 -23.61 -28.29
C ALA A 2 -11.57 -24.53 -28.15
N GLU A 3 -11.37 -25.83 -27.87
CA GLU A 3 -12.48 -26.78 -27.66
C GLU A 3 -13.32 -26.48 -26.42
N PHE A 4 -12.69 -25.98 -25.35
CA PHE A 4 -13.38 -25.56 -24.12
C PHE A 4 -14.28 -24.34 -24.37
N VAL A 5 -13.79 -23.35 -25.13
CA VAL A 5 -14.57 -22.16 -25.50
C VAL A 5 -15.72 -22.53 -26.43
N ALA A 6 -15.49 -23.42 -27.41
CA ALA A 6 -16.54 -23.90 -28.30
C ALA A 6 -17.64 -24.67 -27.54
N GLY A 7 -17.26 -25.51 -26.57
CA GLY A 7 -18.20 -26.20 -25.68
C GLY A 7 -19.09 -25.24 -24.89
N GLN A 8 -18.51 -24.18 -24.31
CA GLN A 8 -19.27 -23.17 -23.57
C GLN A 8 -20.25 -22.38 -24.46
N ILE A 9 -19.89 -22.12 -25.72
CA ILE A 9 -20.78 -21.43 -26.66
C ILE A 9 -21.99 -22.31 -27.02
N ILE A 10 -21.75 -23.59 -27.29
CA ILE A 10 -22.80 -24.56 -27.62
C ILE A 10 -23.76 -24.73 -26.43
N GLU A 11 -23.21 -24.90 -25.22
CA GLU A 11 -23.98 -25.02 -23.99
C GLU A 11 -24.87 -23.78 -23.75
N ARG A 12 -24.33 -22.56 -23.90
CA ARG A 12 -25.13 -21.33 -23.80
C ARG A 12 -26.26 -21.27 -24.82
N GLN A 13 -26.00 -21.63 -26.07
CA GLN A 13 -27.03 -21.65 -27.11
C GLN A 13 -28.10 -22.71 -26.88
N GLN A 14 -27.74 -23.85 -26.27
CA GLN A 14 -28.70 -24.87 -25.84
C GLN A 14 -29.55 -24.36 -24.68
N ASN A 15 -28.92 -23.75 -23.67
CA ASN A 15 -29.61 -23.19 -22.51
C ASN A 15 -30.60 -22.08 -22.90
N ILE A 16 -30.24 -21.19 -23.83
CA ILE A 16 -31.15 -20.15 -24.35
C ILE A 16 -32.37 -20.77 -25.03
N ARG A 17 -32.14 -21.77 -25.90
CA ARG A 17 -33.24 -22.47 -26.59
C ARG A 17 -34.14 -23.23 -25.62
N GLN A 18 -33.55 -23.92 -24.65
CA GLN A 18 -34.28 -24.62 -23.61
C GLN A 18 -35.14 -23.66 -22.78
N ALA A 19 -34.60 -22.50 -22.41
CA ALA A 19 -35.35 -21.48 -21.69
C ALA A 19 -36.54 -20.93 -22.49
N GLN A 20 -36.39 -20.79 -23.83
CA GLN A 20 -37.46 -20.35 -24.73
C GLN A 20 -38.55 -21.41 -24.94
N GLU A 21 -38.16 -22.68 -25.02
CA GLU A 21 -39.08 -23.79 -25.33
C GLU A 21 -39.77 -24.38 -24.09
N HIS A 22 -39.06 -24.39 -22.96
CA HIS A 22 -39.46 -25.14 -21.76
C HIS A 22 -39.35 -24.35 -20.45
N GLY A 23 -38.90 -23.09 -20.52
CA GLY A 23 -38.64 -22.27 -19.33
C GLY A 23 -37.29 -22.58 -18.66
N LEU A 24 -36.97 -21.81 -17.62
CA LEU A 24 -35.73 -21.96 -16.88
C LEU A 24 -35.68 -23.29 -16.10
N PRO A 25 -34.48 -23.83 -15.80
CA PRO A 25 -34.34 -24.95 -14.88
C PRO A 25 -35.08 -24.68 -13.57
N ALA A 26 -35.84 -25.67 -13.07
CA ALA A 26 -36.74 -25.48 -11.94
C ALA A 26 -36.05 -24.95 -10.66
N ALA A 27 -34.80 -25.35 -10.42
CA ALA A 27 -34.01 -24.85 -9.29
C ALA A 27 -33.67 -23.35 -9.42
N LEU A 28 -33.21 -22.93 -10.60
CA LEU A 28 -32.94 -21.53 -10.91
C LEU A 28 -34.21 -20.68 -10.89
N GLN A 29 -35.32 -21.19 -11.45
CA GLN A 29 -36.62 -20.51 -11.39
C GLN A 29 -37.04 -20.29 -9.94
N LYS A 30 -36.93 -21.31 -9.08
CA LYS A 30 -37.24 -21.19 -7.65
C LYS A 30 -36.37 -20.14 -6.94
N MET A 31 -35.08 -20.06 -7.27
CA MET A 31 -34.20 -19.03 -6.72
C MET A 31 -34.61 -17.63 -7.17
N ILE A 32 -34.98 -17.45 -8.43
CA ILE A 32 -35.47 -16.17 -8.97
C ILE A 32 -36.79 -15.76 -8.31
N ASP A 33 -37.71 -16.71 -8.16
CA ASP A 33 -38.98 -16.49 -7.47
C ASP A 33 -38.72 -16.04 -6.02
N GLN A 34 -37.75 -16.66 -5.34
CA GLN A 34 -37.34 -16.25 -3.99
C GLN A 34 -36.72 -14.85 -3.97
N VAL A 35 -35.79 -14.54 -4.87
CA VAL A 35 -35.18 -13.19 -5.00
C VAL A 35 -36.23 -12.10 -5.19
N ASN A 36 -37.29 -12.41 -5.94
CA ASN A 36 -38.38 -11.48 -6.22
C ASN A 36 -39.39 -11.38 -5.08
N ALA A 37 -39.80 -12.51 -4.49
CA ALA A 37 -40.75 -12.56 -3.40
C ALA A 37 -40.19 -11.95 -2.10
N GLU A 38 -38.88 -12.09 -1.89
CA GLU A 38 -38.18 -11.62 -0.69
C GLU A 38 -37.43 -10.31 -0.91
N ALA A 39 -37.77 -9.58 -1.98
CA ALA A 39 -37.12 -8.35 -2.38
C ALA A 39 -36.97 -7.34 -1.23
N THR A 40 -35.72 -7.05 -0.85
CA THR A 40 -35.38 -6.03 0.14
C THR A 40 -34.42 -5.01 -0.46
N ASN A 41 -34.44 -3.76 0.01
CA ASN A 41 -33.59 -2.68 -0.52
C ASN A 41 -32.17 -2.70 0.07
N TYR A 42 -31.51 -3.86 0.09
CA TYR A 42 -30.10 -3.92 0.49
C TYR A 42 -29.22 -3.20 -0.56
N LYS A 43 -28.12 -2.61 -0.09
CA LYS A 43 -27.20 -1.83 -0.92
C LYS A 43 -26.57 -2.71 -2.01
N GLY A 44 -26.72 -2.31 -3.27
CA GLY A 44 -26.20 -3.05 -4.42
C GLY A 44 -27.20 -3.99 -5.09
N ARG A 45 -28.44 -4.12 -4.57
CA ARG A 45 -29.49 -4.94 -5.18
C ARG A 45 -29.70 -4.66 -6.67
N ASP A 46 -29.75 -3.40 -7.07
CA ASP A 46 -29.98 -3.04 -8.48
C ASP A 46 -28.84 -3.49 -9.39
N SER A 47 -27.61 -3.50 -8.88
CA SER A 47 -26.44 -4.02 -9.60
C SER A 47 -26.51 -5.54 -9.71
N ASP A 48 -26.82 -6.23 -8.61
CA ASP A 48 -26.95 -7.69 -8.58
C ASP A 48 -28.09 -8.15 -9.51
N ALA A 49 -29.23 -7.44 -9.51
CA ALA A 49 -30.36 -7.70 -10.39
C ALA A 49 -30.02 -7.52 -11.87
N LYS A 50 -29.24 -6.48 -12.22
CA LYS A 50 -28.74 -6.29 -13.58
C LYS A 50 -27.78 -7.40 -14.01
N GLN A 51 -26.90 -7.86 -13.12
CA GLN A 51 -25.99 -8.97 -13.39
C GLN A 51 -26.76 -10.28 -13.58
N LEU A 52 -27.74 -10.56 -12.72
CA LEU A 52 -28.61 -11.71 -12.84
C LEU A 52 -29.34 -11.71 -14.20
N ALA A 53 -29.96 -10.60 -14.57
CA ALA A 53 -30.63 -10.45 -15.87
C ALA A 53 -29.67 -10.69 -17.03
N ALA A 54 -28.47 -10.11 -17.01
CA ALA A 54 -27.47 -10.29 -18.05
C ALA A 54 -27.01 -11.76 -18.21
N TYR A 55 -26.87 -12.51 -17.10
CA TYR A 55 -26.52 -13.93 -17.16
C TYR A 55 -27.67 -14.81 -17.65
N LEU A 56 -28.92 -14.46 -17.32
CA LEU A 56 -30.11 -15.13 -17.85
C LEU A 56 -30.25 -14.91 -19.36
N ASP A 57 -30.14 -13.67 -19.81
CA ASP A 57 -30.21 -13.30 -21.24
C ASP A 57 -29.08 -13.97 -22.05
N GLY A 58 -27.91 -14.15 -21.42
CA GLY A 58 -26.75 -14.82 -22.01
C GLY A 58 -26.79 -16.35 -21.94
N GLY A 59 -27.83 -16.96 -21.37
CA GLY A 59 -27.94 -18.42 -21.20
C GLY A 59 -26.95 -19.03 -20.23
N ASN A 60 -26.31 -18.22 -19.38
CA ASN A 60 -25.32 -18.67 -18.42
C ASN A 60 -26.00 -18.99 -17.08
N HIS A 61 -26.72 -20.11 -17.05
CA HIS A 61 -27.51 -20.53 -15.88
C HIS A 61 -26.66 -20.72 -14.63
N GLY A 62 -25.43 -21.25 -14.73
CA GLY A 62 -24.56 -21.42 -13.56
C GLY A 62 -24.15 -20.10 -12.89
N MET A 63 -23.86 -19.07 -13.68
CA MET A 63 -23.60 -17.73 -13.12
C MET A 63 -24.88 -17.06 -12.62
N ALA A 64 -26.02 -17.29 -13.27
CA ALA A 64 -27.31 -16.81 -12.78
C ALA A 64 -27.67 -17.43 -11.42
N GLU A 65 -27.46 -18.73 -11.23
CA GLU A 65 -27.65 -19.43 -9.95
C GLU A 65 -26.73 -18.86 -8.86
N PHE A 66 -25.46 -18.63 -9.18
CA PHE A 66 -24.50 -18.03 -8.25
C PHE A 66 -24.95 -16.63 -7.79
N VAL A 67 -25.30 -15.75 -8.73
CA VAL A 67 -25.75 -14.39 -8.41
C VAL A 67 -27.06 -14.42 -7.62
N ALA A 68 -28.04 -15.23 -8.03
CA ALA A 68 -29.31 -15.37 -7.31
C ALA A 68 -29.10 -15.87 -5.86
N GLY A 69 -28.20 -16.84 -5.66
CA GLY A 69 -27.81 -17.31 -4.32
C GLY A 69 -27.22 -16.19 -3.45
N GLN A 70 -26.32 -15.37 -4.00
CA GLN A 70 -25.78 -14.21 -3.28
C GLN A 70 -26.85 -13.18 -2.93
N MET A 71 -27.79 -12.92 -3.85
CA MET A 71 -28.89 -12.01 -3.59
C MET A 71 -29.76 -12.51 -2.44
N ILE A 72 -30.13 -13.79 -2.42
CA ILE A 72 -30.91 -14.40 -1.33
C ILE A 72 -30.19 -14.26 0.01
N GLU A 73 -28.90 -14.61 0.07
CA GLU A 73 -28.10 -14.49 1.30
C GLU A 73 -28.06 -13.04 1.82
N ARG A 74 -27.85 -12.07 0.92
CA ARG A 74 -27.84 -10.65 1.28
C ARG A 74 -29.20 -10.16 1.77
N GLN A 75 -30.29 -10.58 1.12
CA GLN A 75 -31.66 -10.24 1.55
C GLN A 75 -31.98 -10.83 2.93
N GLN A 76 -31.53 -12.06 3.22
CA GLN A 76 -31.68 -12.68 4.54
C GLN A 76 -30.91 -11.92 5.61
N LYS A 77 -29.64 -11.60 5.37
CA LYS A 77 -28.83 -10.81 6.31
C LYS A 77 -29.43 -9.43 6.57
N PHE A 78 -29.92 -8.77 5.51
CA PHE A 78 -30.57 -7.48 5.64
C PHE A 78 -31.84 -7.55 6.48
N ARG A 79 -32.70 -8.57 6.29
CA ARG A 79 -33.89 -8.77 7.14
C ARG A 79 -33.53 -9.07 8.58
N GLN A 80 -32.55 -9.94 8.82
CA GLN A 80 -32.08 -10.22 10.19
C GLN A 80 -31.59 -8.95 10.89
N ALA A 81 -30.85 -8.09 10.17
CA ALA A 81 -30.42 -6.80 10.70
C ALA A 81 -31.59 -5.84 10.98
N GLN A 82 -32.65 -5.87 10.16
CA GLN A 82 -33.87 -5.07 10.40
C GLN A 82 -34.72 -5.59 11.57
N GLU A 83 -34.84 -6.91 11.72
CA GLU A 83 -35.69 -7.54 12.74
C GLU A 83 -35.05 -7.53 14.13
N HIS A 84 -33.74 -7.75 14.22
CA HIS A 84 -33.03 -7.87 15.49
C HIS A 84 -32.14 -6.67 15.81
N GLY A 85 -32.02 -5.71 14.90
CA GLY A 85 -31.10 -4.59 15.03
C GLY A 85 -29.64 -5.03 14.95
N LEU A 86 -28.75 -4.16 15.41
CA LEU A 86 -27.33 -4.49 15.53
C LEU A 86 -27.12 -5.48 16.70
N PRO A 87 -26.20 -6.45 16.57
CA PRO A 87 -25.73 -7.25 17.69
C PRO A 87 -25.37 -6.34 18.88
N ALA A 88 -25.76 -6.72 20.09
CA ALA A 88 -25.61 -5.87 21.28
C ALA A 88 -24.16 -5.43 21.52
N GLU A 89 -23.19 -6.32 21.28
CA GLU A 89 -21.76 -6.00 21.41
C GLU A 89 -21.30 -5.01 20.33
N LEU A 90 -21.73 -5.18 19.07
CA LEU A 90 -21.43 -4.23 18.00
C LEU A 90 -22.05 -2.85 18.29
N GLN A 91 -23.30 -2.80 18.77
CA GLN A 91 -23.94 -1.55 19.16
C GLN A 91 -23.12 -0.84 20.26
N LYS A 92 -22.72 -1.58 21.30
CA LYS A 92 -21.88 -1.06 22.38
C LYS A 92 -20.54 -0.53 21.88
N MET A 93 -19.88 -1.24 20.95
CA MET A 93 -18.63 -0.77 20.35
C MET A 93 -18.84 0.52 19.55
N ILE A 94 -19.93 0.64 18.79
CA ILE A 94 -20.27 1.85 18.04
C ILE A 94 -20.53 3.03 18.99
N ASP A 95 -21.30 2.78 20.04
CA ASP A 95 -21.58 3.79 21.08
C ASP A 95 -20.27 4.26 21.70
N GLN A 96 -19.34 3.34 21.99
CA GLN A 96 -18.02 3.68 22.52
C GLN A 96 -17.15 4.46 21.52
N VAL A 97 -17.11 4.06 20.24
CA VAL A 97 -16.39 4.76 19.17
C VAL A 97 -16.89 6.21 19.03
N ASN A 98 -18.19 6.43 19.21
CA ASN A 98 -18.81 7.74 19.10
C ASN A 98 -18.64 8.58 20.37
N ALA A 99 -18.85 7.99 21.56
CA ALA A 99 -18.73 8.69 22.83
C ALA A 99 -17.28 9.10 23.13
N GLU A 100 -16.31 8.28 22.73
CA GLU A 100 -14.89 8.51 22.96
C GLU A 100 -14.18 9.14 21.75
N ALA A 101 -14.96 9.67 20.79
CA ALA A 101 -14.47 10.15 19.50
C ALA A 101 -13.29 11.12 19.63
N ILE A 102 -12.12 10.67 19.18
CA ILE A 102 -10.89 11.46 19.11
C ILE A 102 -10.42 11.58 17.68
N ASN A 103 -10.01 12.79 17.28
CA ASN A 103 -9.57 13.08 15.92
C ASN A 103 -8.13 12.60 15.68
N TYR A 104 -7.96 11.29 15.42
CA TYR A 104 -6.72 10.71 14.93
C TYR A 104 -6.68 10.67 13.40
N LYS A 105 -5.47 10.70 12.82
CA LYS A 105 -5.27 10.63 11.37
C LYS A 105 -5.85 9.34 10.79
N GLY A 106 -6.80 9.48 9.86
CA GLY A 106 -7.48 8.35 9.21
C GLY A 106 -8.85 8.00 9.79
N ARG A 107 -9.27 8.63 10.90
CA ARG A 107 -10.59 8.40 11.51
C ARG A 107 -11.75 8.49 10.52
N ASP A 108 -11.76 9.49 9.65
CA ASP A 108 -12.84 9.65 8.67
C ASP A 108 -12.92 8.50 7.65
N SER A 109 -11.77 7.91 7.32
CA SER A 109 -11.71 6.71 6.47
C SER A 109 -12.26 5.51 7.21
N ASP A 110 -11.86 5.32 8.46
CA ASP A 110 -12.33 4.21 9.30
C ASP A 110 -13.85 4.31 9.55
N ALA A 111 -14.36 5.52 9.83
CA ALA A 111 -15.78 5.79 10.00
C ALA A 111 -16.58 5.50 8.73
N LYS A 112 -16.06 5.84 7.54
CA LYS A 112 -16.67 5.48 6.26
C LYS A 112 -16.67 3.97 6.02
N GLN A 113 -15.60 3.27 6.38
CA GLN A 113 -15.54 1.81 6.28
C GLN A 113 -16.55 1.15 7.23
N LEU A 114 -16.61 1.59 8.48
CA LEU A 114 -17.58 1.11 9.47
C LEU A 114 -19.01 1.31 8.97
N ALA A 115 -19.36 2.52 8.53
CA ALA A 115 -20.67 2.81 7.95
C ALA A 115 -20.97 1.93 6.72
N GLY A 116 -19.99 1.69 5.86
CA GLY A 116 -20.14 0.80 4.70
C GLY A 116 -20.45 -0.64 5.07
N TYR A 117 -19.82 -1.19 6.12
CA TYR A 117 -20.11 -2.54 6.59
C TYR A 117 -21.45 -2.65 7.32
N LEU A 118 -21.84 -1.61 8.07
CA LEU A 118 -23.15 -1.53 8.71
C LEU A 118 -24.28 -1.47 7.66
N ASP A 119 -24.14 -0.59 6.66
CA ASP A 119 -25.07 -0.51 5.53
C ASP A 119 -25.20 -1.84 4.78
N GLY A 120 -24.11 -2.60 4.69
CA GLY A 120 -24.04 -3.89 4.02
C GLY A 120 -24.49 -5.08 4.87
N GLY A 121 -24.86 -4.87 6.14
CA GLY A 121 -25.21 -5.93 7.08
C GLY A 121 -24.04 -6.87 7.44
N ASN A 122 -22.79 -6.46 7.18
CA ASN A 122 -21.61 -7.25 7.49
C ASN A 122 -21.12 -6.92 8.92
N HIS A 123 -21.84 -7.43 9.91
CA HIS A 123 -21.58 -7.13 11.31
C HIS A 123 -20.19 -7.58 11.79
N GLY A 124 -19.66 -8.72 11.30
CA GLY A 124 -18.32 -9.17 11.68
C GLY A 124 -17.21 -8.23 11.22
N MET A 125 -17.31 -7.68 10.00
CA MET A 125 -16.37 -6.66 9.53
C MET A 125 -16.58 -5.31 10.23
N ALA A 126 -17.83 -4.96 10.57
CA ALA A 126 -18.13 -3.77 11.34
C ALA A 126 -17.50 -3.86 12.75
N GLU A 127 -17.61 -5.00 13.44
CA GLU A 127 -16.98 -5.26 14.74
C GLU A 127 -15.45 -5.13 14.65
N PHE A 128 -14.85 -5.71 13.63
CA PHE A 128 -13.41 -5.60 13.40
C PHE A 128 -12.96 -4.14 13.25
N VAL A 129 -13.64 -3.36 12.40
CA VAL A 129 -13.29 -1.95 12.18
C VAL A 129 -13.54 -1.13 13.45
N ALA A 130 -14.67 -1.33 14.15
CA ALA A 130 -14.95 -0.63 15.40
C ALA A 130 -13.88 -0.91 16.47
N GLY A 131 -13.45 -2.17 16.60
CA GLY A 131 -12.35 -2.55 17.49
C GLY A 131 -11.03 -1.84 17.15
N GLN A 132 -10.67 -1.76 15.87
CA GLN A 132 -9.48 -1.01 15.43
C GLN A 132 -9.59 0.48 15.76
N MET A 133 -10.76 1.08 15.57
CA MET A 133 -11.00 2.48 15.92
C MET A 133 -10.82 2.72 17.41
N LEU A 134 -11.33 1.83 18.28
CA LEU A 134 -11.16 1.94 19.73
C LEU A 134 -9.69 1.83 20.15
N GLU A 135 -8.96 0.85 19.61
CA GLU A 135 -7.53 0.68 19.89
C GLU A 135 -6.71 1.91 19.49
N ARG A 136 -7.00 2.48 18.31
CA ARG A 136 -6.35 3.71 17.84
C ARG A 136 -6.67 4.90 18.74
N GLN A 137 -7.92 5.07 19.15
CA GLN A 137 -8.33 6.13 20.08
C GLN A 137 -7.66 5.97 21.45
N GLN A 138 -7.50 4.75 21.94
CA GLN A 138 -6.78 4.49 23.20
C GLN A 138 -5.30 4.84 23.08
N LYS A 139 -4.62 4.40 22.01
CA LYS A 139 -3.21 4.74 21.76
C LYS A 139 -3.01 6.25 21.64
N PHE A 140 -3.91 6.93 20.95
CA PHE A 140 -3.84 8.39 20.80
C PHE A 140 -4.05 9.11 22.13
N ARG A 141 -4.98 8.65 22.99
CA ARG A 141 -5.13 9.19 24.36
C ARG A 141 -3.87 9.01 25.19
N GLN A 142 -3.31 7.80 25.18
CA GLN A 142 -2.07 7.54 25.92
C GLN A 142 -0.93 8.45 25.45
N ALA A 143 -0.82 8.70 24.14
CA ALA A 143 0.14 9.66 23.60
C ALA A 143 -0.15 11.11 24.01
N GLN A 144 -1.42 11.52 24.11
CA GLN A 144 -1.78 12.86 24.59
C GLN A 144 -1.56 13.05 26.09
N GLU A 145 -1.88 12.04 26.91
CA GLU A 145 -1.79 12.11 28.37
C GLU A 145 -0.35 12.03 28.88
N HIS A 146 0.49 11.19 28.25
CA HIS A 146 1.86 10.94 28.69
C HIS A 146 2.92 11.60 27.79
N GLY A 147 2.50 12.24 26.70
CA GLY A 147 3.40 12.79 25.71
C GLY A 147 4.19 11.70 24.97
N LEU A 148 5.31 12.11 24.38
CA LEU A 148 6.23 11.18 23.75
C LEU A 148 6.98 10.37 24.83
N PRO A 149 7.21 9.06 24.62
CA PRO A 149 8.12 8.29 25.47
C PRO A 149 9.44 9.03 25.65
N ALA A 150 9.94 9.14 26.88
CA ALA A 150 11.13 9.94 27.19
C ALA A 150 12.36 9.59 26.32
N ALA A 151 12.51 8.30 25.98
CA ALA A 151 13.57 7.83 25.09
C ALA A 151 13.40 8.37 23.65
N LEU A 152 12.19 8.32 23.10
CA LEU A 152 11.88 8.88 21.78
C LEU A 152 12.05 10.40 21.76
N GLN A 153 11.58 11.10 22.80
CA GLN A 153 11.79 12.55 22.93
C GLN A 153 13.28 12.90 22.89
N LYS A 154 14.10 12.20 23.67
CA LYS A 154 15.56 12.39 23.67
C LYS A 154 16.18 12.12 22.30
N MET A 155 15.71 11.10 21.59
CA MET A 155 16.16 10.80 20.22
C MET A 155 15.83 11.93 19.25
N ILE A 156 14.62 12.50 19.34
CA ILE A 156 14.19 13.63 18.51
C ILE A 156 15.01 14.89 18.83
N ASP A 157 15.23 15.17 20.11
CA ASP A 157 16.07 16.28 20.55
C ASP A 157 17.49 16.13 19.98
N GLN A 158 18.03 14.91 20.00
CA GLN A 158 19.33 14.60 19.42
C GLN A 158 19.33 14.77 17.89
N VAL A 159 18.33 14.26 17.17
CA VAL A 159 18.19 14.44 15.71
C VAL A 159 18.16 15.91 15.32
N ASN A 160 17.52 16.75 16.14
CA ASN A 160 17.44 18.18 15.90
C ASN A 160 18.74 18.92 16.26
N ALA A 161 19.33 18.60 17.41
CA ALA A 161 20.57 19.23 17.87
C ALA A 161 21.77 18.88 16.97
N GLU A 162 21.77 17.67 16.41
CA GLU A 162 22.85 17.14 15.57
C GLU A 162 22.61 17.32 14.07
N ALA A 163 21.58 18.08 13.69
CA ALA A 163 21.09 18.21 12.32
C ALA A 163 22.21 18.51 11.29
N THR A 164 22.41 17.59 10.35
CA THR A 164 23.27 17.79 9.17
C THR A 164 22.50 17.64 7.87
N ASN A 165 22.93 18.35 6.82
CA ASN A 165 22.28 18.35 5.51
C ASN A 165 22.68 17.14 4.65
N TYR A 166 22.60 15.92 5.20
CA TYR A 166 22.78 14.72 4.38
C TYR A 166 21.63 14.56 3.37
N LYS A 167 21.93 13.95 2.23
CA LYS A 167 20.94 13.72 1.17
C LYS A 167 19.79 12.85 1.67
N GLY A 168 18.56 13.36 1.56
CA GLY A 168 17.34 12.68 1.99
C GLY A 168 16.81 13.08 3.37
N ARG A 169 17.52 13.94 4.10
CA ARG A 169 17.10 14.43 5.43
C ARG A 169 15.66 14.92 5.47
N ASP A 170 15.23 15.71 4.48
CA ASP A 170 13.87 16.28 4.46
C ASP A 170 12.80 15.20 4.30
N SER A 171 13.11 14.12 3.58
CA SER A 171 12.21 12.97 3.46
C SER A 171 12.12 12.23 4.79
N ASP A 172 13.27 11.97 5.43
CA ASP A 172 13.34 11.28 6.72
C ASP A 172 12.62 12.09 7.82
N ALA A 173 12.80 13.41 7.84
CA ALA A 173 12.10 14.32 8.75
C ALA A 173 10.57 14.32 8.54
N LYS A 174 10.10 14.29 7.29
CA LYS A 174 8.66 14.16 6.98
C LYS A 174 8.10 12.82 7.42
N GLN A 175 8.85 11.73 7.25
CA GLN A 175 8.44 10.41 7.73
C GLN A 175 8.35 10.37 9.26
N LEU A 176 9.36 10.90 9.95
CA LEU A 176 9.38 11.00 11.41
C LEU A 176 8.15 11.77 11.92
N ALA A 177 7.90 12.97 11.39
CA ALA A 177 6.72 13.76 11.72
C ALA A 177 5.41 13.00 11.46
N GLY A 178 5.31 12.31 10.31
CA GLY A 178 4.13 11.52 9.98
C GLY A 178 3.84 10.36 10.94
N TYR A 179 4.88 9.71 11.49
CA TYR A 179 4.71 8.66 12.49
C TYR A 179 4.38 9.22 13.87
N LEU A 180 4.96 10.36 14.25
CA LEU A 180 4.63 11.07 15.49
C LEU A 180 3.17 11.53 15.49
N ASP A 181 2.72 12.17 14.40
CA ASP A 181 1.32 12.59 14.22
C ASP A 181 0.34 11.40 14.23
N GLY A 182 0.81 10.24 13.77
CA GLY A 182 0.04 8.99 13.76
C GLY A 182 0.08 8.20 15.08
N GLY A 183 0.81 8.68 16.09
CA GLY A 183 1.02 7.97 17.37
C GLY A 183 1.81 6.66 17.23
N ASN A 184 2.49 6.43 16.10
CA ASN A 184 3.28 5.23 15.87
C ASN A 184 4.72 5.44 16.38
N HIS A 185 4.87 5.40 17.71
CA HIS A 185 6.15 5.68 18.36
C HIS A 185 7.26 4.69 17.98
N GLY A 186 6.94 3.41 17.76
CA GLY A 186 7.95 2.41 17.35
C GLY A 186 8.56 2.71 15.97
N MET A 187 7.73 3.12 15.00
CA MET A 187 8.25 3.56 13.70
C MET A 187 8.96 4.91 13.77
N ALA A 188 8.51 5.81 14.65
CA ALA A 188 9.20 7.07 14.89
C ALA A 188 10.61 6.84 15.47
N GLU A 189 10.76 5.95 16.46
CA GLU A 189 12.06 5.56 17.02
C GLU A 189 12.99 4.97 15.96
N PHE A 190 12.47 4.08 15.11
CA PHE A 190 13.25 3.51 14.01
C PHE A 190 13.78 4.58 13.04
N VAL A 191 12.91 5.49 12.60
CA VAL A 191 13.30 6.57 11.67
C VAL A 191 14.30 7.53 12.36
N ALA A 192 14.06 7.93 13.60
CA ALA A 192 14.98 8.79 14.35
C ALA A 192 16.37 8.14 14.49
N GLY A 193 16.44 6.84 14.78
CA GLY A 193 17.69 6.08 14.81
C GLY A 193 18.44 6.10 13.47
N GLN A 194 17.74 5.87 12.35
CA GLN A 194 18.34 5.97 11.01
C GLN A 194 18.86 7.37 10.71
N MET A 195 18.11 8.41 11.09
CA MET A 195 18.54 9.79 10.92
C MET A 195 19.83 10.07 11.70
N LEU A 196 19.96 9.61 12.95
CA LEU A 196 21.18 9.80 13.74
C LEU A 196 22.38 9.09 13.11
N GLU A 197 22.21 7.84 12.67
CA GLU A 197 23.27 7.07 12.02
C GLU A 197 23.77 7.77 10.75
N ARG A 198 22.84 8.28 9.92
CA ARG A 198 23.17 9.02 8.69
C ARG A 198 23.88 10.33 9.00
N GLN A 199 23.43 11.07 10.02
CA GLN A 199 24.08 12.30 10.44
C GLN A 199 25.50 12.04 10.93
N GLN A 200 25.72 10.98 11.71
CA GLN A 200 27.04 10.58 12.17
C GLN A 200 27.97 10.23 11.01
N LYS A 201 27.50 9.39 10.06
CA LYS A 201 28.26 9.04 8.86
C LYS A 201 28.61 10.27 8.03
N PHE A 202 27.66 11.19 7.87
CA PHE A 202 27.88 12.43 7.14
C PHE A 202 28.92 13.32 7.83
N ARG A 203 28.87 13.47 9.16
CA ARG A 203 29.90 14.20 9.92
C ARG A 203 31.28 13.56 9.80
N GLN A 204 31.37 12.25 9.93
CA GLN A 204 32.64 11.53 9.76
C GLN A 204 33.23 11.76 8.36
N ALA A 205 32.39 11.73 7.32
CA ALA A 205 32.82 12.05 5.97
C ALA A 205 33.28 13.51 5.82
N GLN A 206 32.63 14.47 6.49
CA GLN A 206 33.07 15.87 6.48
C GLN A 206 34.35 16.13 7.28
N GLU A 207 34.50 15.50 8.45
CA GLU A 207 35.65 15.71 9.35
C GLU A 207 36.93 15.07 8.82
N HIS A 208 36.83 13.90 8.19
CA HIS A 208 37.99 13.16 7.68
C HIS A 208 38.22 13.35 6.18
N GLY A 209 37.29 14.02 5.48
CA GLY A 209 37.34 14.22 4.05
C GLY A 209 37.29 12.90 3.26
N LEU A 210 37.70 12.97 1.99
CA LEU A 210 37.84 11.79 1.16
C LEU A 210 39.05 10.97 1.61
N PRO A 211 38.96 9.63 1.65
CA PRO A 211 40.13 8.76 1.81
C PRO A 211 41.22 9.17 0.81
N ALA A 212 42.47 9.25 1.27
CA ALA A 212 43.58 9.76 0.45
C ALA A 212 43.72 9.02 -0.90
N GLU A 213 43.46 7.70 -0.92
CA GLU A 213 43.48 6.90 -2.14
C GLU A 213 42.31 7.22 -3.07
N LEU A 214 41.10 7.39 -2.54
CA LEU A 214 39.94 7.83 -3.34
C LEU A 214 40.18 9.23 -3.92
N GLN A 215 40.79 10.15 -3.16
CA GLN A 215 41.16 11.47 -3.68
C GLN A 215 42.15 11.37 -4.84
N LYS A 216 43.21 10.54 -4.71
CA LYS A 216 44.16 10.29 -5.81
C LYS A 216 43.48 9.69 -7.05
N MET A 217 42.55 8.75 -6.87
CA MET A 217 41.81 8.18 -7.99
C MET A 217 40.96 9.23 -8.70
N ILE A 218 40.29 10.12 -7.96
CA ILE A 218 39.51 11.23 -8.55
C ILE A 218 40.43 12.17 -9.32
N ASP A 219 41.58 12.52 -8.74
CA ASP A 219 42.58 13.36 -9.39
C ASP A 219 43.06 12.72 -10.69
N GLN A 220 43.29 11.40 -10.69
CA GLN A 220 43.68 10.63 -11.87
C GLN A 220 42.57 10.56 -12.93
N VAL A 221 41.32 10.28 -12.54
CA VAL A 221 40.15 10.29 -13.46
C VAL A 221 40.05 11.63 -14.19
N ASN A 222 40.30 12.73 -13.49
CA ASN A 222 40.25 14.08 -14.05
C ASN A 222 41.48 14.42 -14.91
N ALA A 223 42.68 14.09 -14.43
CA ALA A 223 43.94 14.39 -15.13
C ALA A 223 44.10 13.57 -16.42
N GLU A 224 43.62 12.33 -16.44
CA GLU A 224 43.69 11.42 -17.58
C GLU A 224 42.39 11.37 -18.39
N ALA A 225 41.54 12.39 -18.26
CA ALA A 225 40.23 12.41 -18.90
C ALA A 225 40.32 12.24 -20.43
N ILE A 226 39.81 11.12 -20.93
CA ILE A 226 39.61 10.84 -22.36
C ILE A 226 38.11 10.66 -22.60
N ASN A 227 37.61 11.21 -23.72
CA ASN A 227 36.21 11.05 -24.06
C ASN A 227 35.92 9.61 -24.50
N TYR A 228 34.97 8.95 -23.85
CA TYR A 228 34.46 7.64 -24.24
C TYR A 228 32.95 7.56 -24.05
N LYS A 229 32.31 6.67 -24.81
CA LYS A 229 30.87 6.45 -24.73
C LYS A 229 30.50 5.98 -23.33
N GLY A 230 29.76 6.81 -22.59
CA GLY A 230 29.30 6.52 -21.23
C GLY A 230 29.99 7.33 -20.12
N ARG A 231 31.06 8.08 -20.43
CA ARG A 231 31.83 8.84 -19.44
C ARG A 231 30.97 9.77 -18.57
N ASP A 232 30.03 10.50 -19.17
CA ASP A 232 29.17 11.42 -18.41
C ASP A 232 28.25 10.68 -17.42
N SER A 233 27.85 9.46 -17.75
CA SER A 233 27.08 8.60 -16.85
C SER A 233 27.94 8.14 -15.69
N ASP A 234 29.17 7.68 -15.98
CA ASP A 234 30.12 7.20 -14.98
C ASP A 234 30.52 8.36 -14.02
N ALA A 235 30.77 9.56 -14.56
CA ALA A 235 31.06 10.76 -13.77
C ALA A 235 29.88 11.17 -12.87
N LYS A 236 28.62 11.07 -13.36
CA LYS A 236 27.42 11.30 -12.54
C LYS A 236 27.25 10.25 -11.44
N GLN A 237 27.57 8.99 -11.71
CA GLN A 237 27.54 7.93 -10.70
C GLN A 237 28.60 8.16 -9.63
N LEU A 238 29.83 8.48 -10.03
CA LEU A 238 30.92 8.83 -9.13
C LEU A 238 30.53 9.99 -8.22
N ALA A 239 30.06 11.11 -8.79
CA ALA A 239 29.58 12.25 -8.03
C ALA A 239 28.44 11.87 -7.07
N GLY A 240 27.48 11.06 -7.53
CA GLY A 240 26.38 10.60 -6.70
C GLY A 240 26.81 9.75 -5.50
N TYR A 241 27.85 8.93 -5.64
CA TYR A 241 28.41 8.15 -4.52
C TYR A 241 29.24 9.00 -3.57
N LEU A 242 30.00 9.97 -4.08
CA LEU A 242 30.74 10.94 -3.28
C LEU A 242 29.78 11.80 -2.43
N ASP A 243 28.74 12.35 -3.05
CA ASP A 243 27.68 13.12 -2.37
C ASP A 243 26.94 12.28 -1.32
N GLY A 244 26.84 10.97 -1.55
CA GLY A 244 26.21 10.02 -0.63
C GLY A 244 27.13 9.49 0.46
N GLY A 245 28.42 9.90 0.48
CA GLY A 245 29.44 9.37 1.39
C GLY A 245 29.74 7.88 1.19
N ASN A 246 29.36 7.29 0.05
CA ASN A 246 29.61 5.89 -0.25
C ASN A 246 30.97 5.73 -0.94
N HIS A 247 32.03 5.84 -0.14
CA HIS A 247 33.41 5.82 -0.65
C HIS A 247 33.76 4.51 -1.36
N GLY A 248 33.28 3.36 -0.90
CA GLY A 248 33.56 2.07 -1.55
C GLY A 248 32.97 1.97 -2.97
N MET A 249 31.75 2.47 -3.17
CA MET A 249 31.19 2.54 -4.53
C MET A 249 31.84 3.64 -5.37
N ALA A 250 32.26 4.75 -4.77
CA ALA A 250 33.01 5.78 -5.46
C ALA A 250 34.38 5.26 -5.97
N GLU A 251 35.12 4.52 -5.13
CA GLU A 251 36.39 3.86 -5.51
C GLU A 251 36.19 2.86 -6.66
N PHE A 252 35.13 2.06 -6.60
CA PHE A 252 34.79 1.12 -7.67
C PHE A 252 34.55 1.83 -9.00
N VAL A 253 33.72 2.89 -9.02
CA VAL A 253 33.43 3.64 -10.24
C VAL A 253 34.68 4.36 -10.75
N ALA A 254 35.44 5.03 -9.87
CA ALA A 254 36.68 5.70 -10.25
C ALA A 254 37.70 4.73 -10.87
N SER A 255 37.86 3.52 -10.29
CA SER A 255 38.75 2.49 -10.82
C SER A 255 38.33 2.04 -12.22
N GLN A 256 37.03 1.83 -12.47
CA GLN A 256 36.53 1.48 -13.81
C GLN A 256 36.78 2.59 -14.82
N MET A 257 36.62 3.86 -14.41
CA MET A 257 36.89 5.00 -15.28
C MET A 257 38.37 5.06 -15.66
N ILE A 258 39.29 4.88 -14.71
CA ILE A 258 40.74 4.84 -14.95
C ILE A 258 41.11 3.70 -15.90
N GLU A 259 40.63 2.49 -15.64
CA GLU A 259 40.91 1.31 -16.47
C GLU A 259 40.45 1.52 -17.93
N ARG A 260 39.25 2.08 -18.12
CA ARG A 260 38.74 2.41 -19.46
C ARG A 260 39.60 3.46 -20.16
N GLN A 261 39.99 4.52 -19.46
CA GLN A 261 40.83 5.58 -20.02
C GLN A 261 42.20 5.03 -20.44
N GLN A 262 42.83 4.19 -19.61
CA GLN A 262 44.10 3.55 -19.91
C GLN A 262 44.01 2.63 -21.13
N ASN A 263 43.00 1.77 -21.17
CA ASN A 263 42.78 0.86 -22.31
C ASN A 263 42.62 1.61 -23.64
N ILE A 264 41.87 2.73 -23.63
CA ILE A 264 41.69 3.56 -24.83
C ILE A 264 43.01 4.25 -25.20
N ARG A 265 43.74 4.79 -24.21
CA ARG A 265 45.02 5.44 -24.46
C ARG A 265 46.04 4.47 -25.07
N SER A 266 46.16 3.25 -24.53
CA SER A 266 47.05 2.23 -25.10
C SER A 266 46.66 1.84 -26.52
N GLN A 267 45.36 1.81 -26.86
CA GLN A 267 44.91 1.55 -28.23
C GLN A 267 45.26 2.70 -29.19
N LEU A 268 45.22 3.95 -28.72
CA LEU A 268 45.64 5.10 -29.52
C LEU A 268 47.16 5.07 -29.75
N GLU A 269 47.95 4.81 -28.70
CA GLU A 269 49.42 4.73 -28.76
C GLU A 269 49.93 3.53 -29.56
N SER A 270 49.17 2.43 -29.66
CA SER A 270 49.55 1.25 -30.46
C SER A 270 49.23 1.36 -31.95
N ASN A 271 48.49 2.39 -32.36
CA ASN A 271 48.06 2.60 -33.74
C ASN A 271 48.78 3.79 -34.42
N ASP A 272 49.69 4.46 -33.71
CA ASP A 272 50.66 5.44 -34.22
C ASP A 272 52.03 4.77 -34.50
#